data_AF-A0A4V6PGS5-F1
#
_entry.id   AF-A0A4V6PGS5-F1
#
_cell.length_a   1.000
_cell.length_b   1.000
_cell.length_c   1.000
_cell.angle_alpha   90.00
_cell.angle_beta   90.00
_cell.angle_gamma   90.00
#
_symmetry.space_group_name_H-M   'P 1'
#
loop_
_entity.id
_entity.type
_entity.pdbx_description
1 polymer ?
#
loop_
_entity_poly.entity_id
_entity_poly.type
_entity_poly.pdbx_seq_one_letter_code
_entity_poly.pdbx_strand_id
1 'polypeptide(L)'
;MPENSRKRAARRLAIARGHLESIRRSLEDPNVYCVDVLRQIKAVQGALDGAANVVLRGHLEAHVATAALRGDEKELVNELMDVLKYL
;
A
#
# COMPACT_ATOMS: atom_id res chain seq x y z
N MET A 1 6.36 12.89 4.08
CA MET A 1 6.11 12.34 2.73
C MET A 1 5.76 13.45 1.72
N PRO A 2 6.38 13.45 0.51
CA PRO A 2 6.11 14.43 -0.55
C PRO A 2 4.67 14.40 -1.09
N GLU A 3 4.20 15.54 -1.60
CA GLU A 3 2.83 15.68 -2.12
C GLU A 3 2.53 14.72 -3.27
N ASN A 4 3.45 14.56 -4.22
CA ASN A 4 3.29 13.65 -5.35
C ASN A 4 3.09 12.20 -4.89
N SER A 5 3.90 11.74 -3.92
CA SER A 5 3.77 10.40 -3.33
C SER A 5 2.41 10.24 -2.62
N ARG A 6 1.94 11.25 -1.88
CA ARG A 6 0.61 11.27 -1.26
C ARG A 6 -0.52 11.13 -2.27
N LYS A 7 -0.52 11.94 -3.33
CA LYS A 7 -1.54 11.88 -4.40
C LYS A 7 -1.52 10.54 -5.13
N ARG A 8 -0.33 10.01 -5.43
CA ARG A 8 -0.16 8.71 -6.11
C ARG A 8 -0.61 7.52 -5.26
N ALA A 9 -0.35 7.55 -3.95
CA ALA A 9 -0.82 6.52 -3.02
C ALA A 9 -2.36 6.59 -2.88
N ALA A 10 -2.91 7.78 -2.64
CA ALA A 10 -4.36 7.98 -2.55
C ALA A 10 -5.11 7.50 -3.80
N ARG A 11 -4.59 7.80 -5.00
CA ARG A 11 -5.17 7.31 -6.26
C ARG A 11 -5.18 5.78 -6.35
N ARG A 12 -4.11 5.11 -5.93
CA ARG A 12 -4.04 3.63 -5.93
C ARG A 12 -5.04 3.03 -4.95
N LEU A 13 -5.12 3.58 -3.74
CA LEU A 13 -6.09 3.13 -2.73
C LEU A 13 -7.54 3.33 -3.20
N ALA A 14 -7.84 4.43 -3.89
CA ALA A 14 -9.17 4.65 -4.47
C ALA A 14 -9.55 3.59 -5.51
N ILE A 15 -8.59 3.17 -6.35
CA ILE A 15 -8.78 2.08 -7.32
C ILE A 15 -8.97 0.74 -6.60
N ALA A 16 -8.11 0.42 -5.62
CA ALA A 16 -8.22 -0.81 -4.84
C ALA A 16 -9.56 -0.90 -4.10
N ARG A 17 -10.05 0.20 -3.54
CA ARG A 17 -11.39 0.29 -2.92
C ARG A 17 -12.51 -0.04 -3.91
N GLY A 18 -12.46 0.52 -5.12
CA GLY A 18 -13.44 0.22 -6.16
C GLY A 18 -13.43 -1.25 -6.59
N HIS A 19 -12.24 -1.83 -6.72
CA HIS A 19 -12.08 -3.25 -7.04
C HIS A 19 -12.60 -4.15 -5.91
N LEU A 20 -12.28 -3.82 -4.65
CA LEU A 20 -12.80 -4.55 -3.49
C LEU A 20 -14.33 -4.52 -3.42
N GLU A 21 -14.94 -3.37 -3.69
CA GLU A 21 -16.41 -3.27 -3.74
C GLU A 21 -17.00 -4.10 -4.88
N SER A 22 -16.33 -4.18 -6.04
CA SER A 22 -16.75 -5.07 -7.13
C SER A 22 -16.76 -6.53 -6.70
N ILE A 23 -15.71 -6.99 -6.00
CA ILE A 23 -15.63 -8.37 -5.49
C ILE A 23 -16.77 -8.63 -4.50
N ARG A 24 -17.01 -7.70 -3.57
CA ARG A 24 -18.10 -7.80 -2.59
C ARG A 24 -19.45 -7.97 -3.27
N ARG A 25 -19.72 -7.20 -4.34
CA ARG A 25 -20.96 -7.33 -5.14
C ARG A 25 -21.03 -8.64 -5.90
N SER A 26 -19.92 -9.14 -6.47
CA SER A 26 -19.91 -10.43 -7.15
C SER A 26 -20.32 -11.60 -6.24
N LEU A 27 -20.09 -11.49 -4.93
CA LEU A 27 -20.53 -12.48 -3.95
C LEU A 27 -22.04 -12.49 -3.70
N GLU A 28 -22.80 -11.51 -4.22
CA GLU A 28 -24.26 -11.50 -4.17
C GLU A 28 -24.87 -12.49 -5.18
N ASP A 29 -24.11 -12.95 -6.19
CA ASP A 29 -24.54 -13.98 -7.16
C ASP A 29 -24.28 -15.39 -6.61
N PRO A 30 -25.31 -16.25 -6.45
CA PRO A 30 -25.14 -17.62 -5.96
C PRO A 30 -24.31 -18.53 -6.88
N ASN A 31 -24.08 -18.14 -8.15
CA ASN A 31 -23.30 -18.91 -9.12
C ASN A 31 -21.85 -18.42 -9.26
N VAL A 32 -21.41 -17.49 -8.41
CA VAL A 32 -20.06 -16.92 -8.48
C VAL A 32 -18.98 -18.01 -8.38
N TYR A 33 -17.97 -17.96 -9.25
CA TYR A 33 -16.90 -18.93 -9.24
C TYR A 33 -15.82 -18.56 -8.22
N CYS A 34 -15.65 -19.40 -7.19
CA CYS A 34 -14.77 -19.11 -6.05
C CYS A 34 -13.32 -18.82 -6.46
N VAL A 35 -12.80 -19.50 -7.47
CA VAL A 35 -11.40 -19.31 -7.94
C VAL A 35 -11.21 -17.92 -8.54
N ASP A 36 -12.21 -17.38 -9.22
CA ASP A 36 -12.11 -16.04 -9.80
C ASP A 36 -12.18 -14.96 -8.72
N VAL A 37 -13.03 -15.14 -7.69
CA VAL A 37 -13.03 -14.29 -6.50
C VAL A 37 -11.65 -14.29 -5.82
N LEU A 38 -11.04 -15.47 -5.63
CA LEU A 38 -9.70 -15.58 -5.04
C LEU A 38 -8.64 -14.85 -5.87
N ARG A 39 -8.70 -14.96 -7.20
CA ARG A 39 -7.81 -14.22 -8.11
C ARG A 39 -8.00 -12.71 -8.00
N GLN A 40 -9.24 -12.24 -7.93
CA GLN A 40 -9.53 -10.82 -7.77
C GLN A 40 -9.06 -10.28 -6.41
N ILE A 41 -9.26 -11.04 -5.32
CA ILE A 41 -8.73 -10.68 -4.00
C ILE A 41 -7.20 -10.55 -4.06
N LYS A 42 -6.50 -11.49 -4.72
CA LYS A 42 -5.05 -11.41 -4.91
C LYS A 42 -4.63 -10.18 -5.72
N ALA A 43 -5.41 -9.79 -6.73
CA ALA A 43 -5.16 -8.56 -7.48
C ALA A 43 -5.36 -7.29 -6.61
N VAL A 44 -6.34 -7.28 -5.70
CA VAL A 44 -6.50 -6.19 -4.73
C VAL A 44 -5.30 -6.13 -3.77
N GLN A 45 -4.83 -7.27 -3.26
CA GLN A 45 -3.63 -7.33 -2.43
C GLN A 45 -2.42 -6.71 -3.15
N GLY A 46 -2.15 -7.10 -4.39
CA GLY A 46 -1.07 -6.49 -5.17
C GLY A 46 -1.24 -4.98 -5.42
N ALA A 47 -2.48 -4.48 -5.52
CA ALA A 47 -2.75 -3.05 -5.61
C ALA A 47 -2.45 -2.31 -4.28
N LEU A 48 -2.72 -2.95 -3.13
CA LEU A 48 -2.36 -2.43 -1.81
C LEU A 48 -0.84 -2.41 -1.64
N ASP A 49 -0.14 -3.48 -2.01
CA ASP A 49 1.33 -3.54 -1.98
C ASP A 49 1.95 -2.44 -2.85
N GLY A 50 1.37 -2.20 -4.03
CA GLY A 50 1.75 -1.11 -4.90
C GLY A 50 1.53 0.28 -4.27
N ALA A 51 0.49 0.46 -3.45
CA ALA A 51 0.26 1.70 -2.73
C ALA A 51 1.24 1.87 -1.57
N ALA A 52 1.49 0.81 -0.80
CA ALA A 52 2.45 0.79 0.29
C ALA A 52 3.86 1.14 -0.19
N ASN A 53 4.29 0.58 -1.32
CA ASN A 53 5.58 0.89 -1.95
C ASN A 53 5.74 2.39 -2.32
N VAL A 54 4.66 3.06 -2.72
CA VAL A 54 4.68 4.50 -2.99
C VAL A 54 4.84 5.31 -1.70
N VAL A 55 4.15 4.90 -0.64
CA VAL A 55 4.26 5.54 0.67
C VAL A 55 5.68 5.36 1.22
N LEU A 56 6.20 4.14 1.20
CA LEU A 56 7.55 3.80 1.63
C LEU A 56 8.59 4.64 0.90
N ARG A 57 8.56 4.66 -0.45
CA ARG A 57 9.49 5.48 -1.24
C ARG A 57 9.41 6.96 -0.85
N GLY A 58 8.19 7.49 -0.69
CA GLY A 58 8.00 8.87 -0.27
C GLY A 58 8.50 9.15 1.15
N HIS A 59 8.47 8.18 2.06
CA HIS A 59 9.08 8.30 3.37
C HIS A 59 10.61 8.35 3.26
N LEU A 60 11.22 7.41 2.52
CA LEU A 60 12.67 7.35 2.31
C LEU A 60 13.22 8.65 1.70
N GLU A 61 12.57 9.17 0.67
CA GLU A 61 12.97 10.43 0.00
C GLU A 61 12.90 11.65 0.92
N ALA A 62 11.90 11.72 1.81
CA ALA A 62 11.70 12.89 2.67
C ALA A 62 12.47 12.84 3.99
N HIS A 63 12.65 11.65 4.57
CA HIS A 63 13.11 11.51 5.94
C HIS A 63 14.48 10.85 6.05
N VAL A 64 14.77 9.82 5.25
CA VAL A 64 16.06 9.09 5.33
C VAL A 64 17.19 9.91 4.73
N ALA A 65 16.94 10.63 3.63
CA ALA A 65 17.97 11.44 2.95
C ALA A 65 18.64 12.50 3.85
N THR A 66 17.97 12.94 4.91
CA THR A 66 18.48 13.95 5.85
C THR A 66 18.65 13.40 7.28
N ALA A 67 18.44 12.10 7.51
CA ALA A 67 18.43 11.52 8.86
C ALA A 67 19.78 11.69 9.59
N ALA A 68 20.89 11.44 8.90
CA ALA A 68 22.23 11.62 9.46
C ALA A 68 22.55 13.08 9.84
N LEU A 69 21.90 14.06 9.19
CA LEU A 69 22.04 15.47 9.54
C LEU A 69 21.18 15.85 10.76
N ARG A 70 20.09 15.12 11.00
CA ARG A 70 19.21 15.30 12.17
C ARG A 70 19.66 14.50 13.39
N GLY A 71 20.55 13.52 13.23
CA GLY A 71 21.01 12.64 14.30
C GLY A 71 19.96 11.62 14.75
N ASP A 72 18.95 11.36 13.92
CA ASP A 72 17.83 10.45 14.20
C ASP A 72 17.91 9.13 13.39
N GLU A 73 19.07 8.84 12.78
CA GLU A 73 19.21 7.74 11.82
C GLU A 73 18.92 6.36 12.42
N LYS A 74 19.32 6.11 13.68
CA LYS A 74 19.07 4.82 14.34
C LYS A 74 17.60 4.62 14.67
N GLU A 75 16.93 5.66 15.14
CA GLU A 75 15.51 5.61 15.49
C GLU A 75 14.68 5.38 14.23
N LEU A 76 14.97 6.14 13.17
CA LEU A 76 14.28 6.02 11.88
C LEU A 76 14.46 4.63 11.25
N VAL A 77 15.66 4.03 11.35
CA VAL A 77 15.91 2.66 10.88
C VAL A 77 15.10 1.65 11.68
N ASN A 78 15.03 1.77 13.00
CA ASN A 78 14.26 0.85 13.84
C ASN A 78 12.76 0.95 13.53
N GLU A 79 12.22 2.17 13.42
CA GLU A 79 10.83 2.40 13.03
C GLU A 79 10.52 1.77 11.67
N LEU A 80 11.39 1.96 10.68
CA LEU A 80 11.20 1.39 9.36
C LEU A 80 11.25 -0.14 9.37
N MET A 81 12.19 -0.73 10.11
CA MET A 81 12.28 -2.19 10.27
C MET A 81 11.04 -2.79 10.93
N ASP A 82 10.38 -2.07 11.84
CA ASP A 82 9.13 -2.51 12.44
C ASP A 82 7.98 -2.51 11.43
N VAL A 83 7.89 -1.49 10.58
CA VAL A 83 6.85 -1.40 9.55
C VAL A 83 7.06 -2.44 8.43
N LEU A 84 8.31 -2.71 8.03
CA LEU A 84 8.63 -3.68 6.98
C LEU A 84 8.18 -5.12 7.31
N LYS A 85 7.90 -5.45 8.57
CA LYS A 85 7.35 -6.76 8.96
C LYS A 85 5.93 -7.00 8.42
N TYR A 86 5.24 -5.94 8.02
CA TYR A 86 3.86 -5.96 7.56
C TYR A 86 3.72 -5.70 6.04
N LEU A 87 4.84 -5.51 5.34
CA LEU A 87 4.92 -5.34 3.89
C LEU A 87 5.46 -6.60 3.21
#